data_AF-A0A2H3J3N0-F1
#
_entry.id   AF-A0A2H3J3N0-F1
#
_cell.length_a   1.000
_cell.length_b   1.000
_cell.length_c   1.000
_cell.angle_alpha   90.00
_cell.angle_beta   90.00
_cell.angle_gamma   90.00
#
_symmetry.space_group_name_H-M   'P 1'
#
loop_
_entity.id
_entity.type
_entity.pdbx_description
1 polymer ?
#
loop_
_entity_poly.entity_id
_entity_poly.type
_entity_poly.pdbx_seq_one_letter_code
_entity_poly.pdbx_strand_id
1 'polypeptide(L)'
;MSTVNGTPAKPAPSPFDRTDADVVIRTCDNTDFRVHRIILSLASPFFQSMFSLPQPAAADKDLQVVPVTEDSTTIEALLRICYPIDDPVIMSPKHAGNVMEAACKYEIRVALAFLEKIMASFIQSKPLLVYAIACMHGRENLAREAATHTVKCNVVAGSYLLEFETISAGCYYRLMHLQRLGAHKSSRISNFCHNTDARPSSSGGQNPLQRTIPEPRSAPFPFDYAGADLILESLDMMQFHVYQNVIELASPVLKREIQAAASRGEQGIIPGPSPPVVPVQLDSNVLKPLLQLCYPGVPPPLHDMRTVLLLLEAAEKYEIDKVSYILRQSVEDLVFANPFCFYFLASSRGLKEYATQSARVLLSYTIDKLKTTYVAEMEEATAAAYFRLLEYHGKCAAAVEALASPFSEVFSSSEFKWWSASQCVPVSTVPTGSVQRGRAPTNPDPAWTAAFRDKIKAVAKRPSKTTVIGGELLVEMARLTSQCCNNCNGANPGRICALLEQLGESVNEVTSKIELCYSSVKPPS
;
A
#
# COMPACT_ATOMS: atom_id res chain seq x y z
N MET A 1 28.87 24.59 -22.91
CA MET A 1 28.65 23.64 -24.02
C MET A 1 29.26 22.32 -23.60
N SER A 2 28.45 21.40 -23.09
CA SER A 2 28.88 20.08 -22.64
C SER A 2 28.37 19.07 -23.65
N THR A 3 29.23 18.61 -24.54
CA THR A 3 28.94 17.54 -25.51
C THR A 3 28.89 16.21 -24.77
N VAL A 4 27.68 15.73 -24.47
CA VAL A 4 27.45 14.34 -24.06
C VAL A 4 27.65 13.48 -25.30
N ASN A 5 28.83 12.86 -25.42
CA ASN A 5 29.07 11.79 -26.38
C ASN A 5 28.23 10.57 -25.98
N GLY A 6 26.97 10.54 -26.41
CA GLY A 6 26.12 9.36 -26.36
C GLY A 6 26.59 8.34 -27.40
N THR A 7 26.55 7.06 -27.04
CA THR A 7 26.79 5.93 -27.93
C THR A 7 25.94 6.08 -29.21
N PRO A 8 26.48 5.86 -30.42
CA PRO A 8 25.69 6.00 -31.64
C PRO A 8 24.50 5.04 -31.63
N ALA A 9 23.33 5.55 -32.05
CA ALA A 9 22.10 4.75 -32.10
C ALA A 9 22.23 3.61 -33.09
N LYS A 10 21.70 2.44 -32.72
CA LYS A 10 21.72 1.22 -33.53
C LYS A 10 20.51 1.24 -34.49
N PRO A 11 20.66 1.03 -35.79
CA PRO A 11 19.50 0.90 -36.69
C PRO A 11 18.72 -0.39 -36.37
N ALA A 12 17.40 -0.30 -36.35
CA ALA A 12 16.51 -1.45 -36.25
C ALA A 12 16.68 -2.37 -37.47
N PRO A 13 16.48 -3.69 -37.32
CA PRO A 13 16.49 -4.61 -38.45
C PRO A 13 15.27 -4.41 -39.36
N SER A 14 15.33 -5.03 -40.55
CA SER A 14 14.18 -5.13 -41.46
C SER A 14 12.93 -5.65 -40.73
N PRO A 15 11.73 -5.09 -40.96
CA PRO A 15 11.36 -4.15 -42.04
C PRO A 15 11.43 -2.66 -41.67
N PHE A 16 12.06 -2.28 -40.55
CA PHE A 16 12.10 -0.90 -40.06
C PHE A 16 13.43 -0.18 -40.35
N ASP A 17 14.13 -0.59 -41.42
CA ASP A 17 15.39 -0.05 -41.92
C ASP A 17 15.23 0.75 -43.24
N ARG A 18 13.98 1.02 -43.65
CA ARG A 18 13.67 1.57 -44.97
C ARG A 18 14.17 3.00 -45.16
N THR A 19 14.60 3.29 -46.39
CA THR A 19 15.15 4.60 -46.77
C THR A 19 14.09 5.66 -47.06
N ASP A 20 12.85 5.26 -47.35
CA ASP A 20 11.69 6.12 -47.64
C ASP A 20 10.94 6.61 -46.38
N ALA A 21 11.37 6.20 -45.19
CA ALA A 21 10.83 6.66 -43.92
C ALA A 21 11.02 8.18 -43.72
N ASP A 22 9.99 8.82 -43.17
CA ASP A 22 9.93 10.28 -42.91
C ASP A 22 10.03 10.64 -41.42
N VAL A 23 10.14 9.64 -40.53
CA VAL A 23 10.37 9.83 -39.10
C VAL A 23 11.13 8.63 -38.51
N VAL A 24 11.91 8.87 -37.44
CA VAL A 24 12.62 7.85 -36.68
C VAL A 24 12.04 7.79 -35.27
N ILE A 25 11.65 6.60 -34.82
CA ILE A 25 11.35 6.33 -33.41
C ILE A 25 12.63 5.79 -32.75
N ARG A 26 13.11 6.46 -31.70
CA ARG A 26 14.29 6.05 -30.94
C ARG A 26 13.88 5.47 -29.60
N THR A 27 14.18 4.21 -29.36
CA THR A 27 13.85 3.49 -28.12
C THR A 27 14.81 3.80 -26.97
N CYS A 28 14.43 3.44 -25.74
CA CYS A 28 15.24 3.72 -24.55
C CYS A 28 16.59 2.97 -24.55
N ASP A 29 16.65 1.83 -25.25
CA ASP A 29 17.87 1.06 -25.51
C ASP A 29 18.61 1.52 -26.78
N ASN A 30 18.34 2.75 -27.24
CA ASN A 30 19.04 3.47 -28.30
C ASN A 30 18.98 2.75 -29.66
N THR A 31 17.82 2.16 -29.99
CA THR A 31 17.54 1.56 -31.31
C THR A 31 16.64 2.49 -32.13
N ASP A 32 17.02 2.73 -33.38
CA ASP A 32 16.34 3.63 -34.32
C ASP A 32 15.47 2.85 -35.30
N PHE A 33 14.15 3.00 -35.18
CA PHE A 33 13.16 2.45 -36.09
C PHE A 33 12.77 3.50 -37.12
N ARG A 34 13.05 3.23 -38.40
CA ARG A 34 12.66 4.10 -39.51
C ARG A 34 11.22 3.78 -39.93
N VAL A 35 10.32 4.74 -39.74
CA VAL A 35 8.88 4.55 -39.92
C VAL A 35 8.23 5.72 -40.67
N HIS A 36 6.96 5.55 -41.02
CA HIS A 36 6.15 6.49 -41.77
C HIS A 36 5.14 7.19 -40.86
N ARG A 37 5.16 8.52 -40.82
CA ARG A 37 4.24 9.37 -40.05
C ARG A 37 2.79 9.06 -40.38
N ILE A 38 2.48 8.80 -41.66
CA ILE A 38 1.12 8.53 -42.11
C ILE A 38 0.55 7.26 -41.46
N ILE A 39 1.34 6.17 -41.39
CA ILE A 39 0.90 4.91 -40.79
C ILE A 39 0.69 5.10 -39.28
N LEU A 40 1.64 5.74 -38.59
CA LEU A 40 1.50 6.03 -37.17
C LEU A 40 0.32 6.95 -36.86
N SER A 41 0.07 7.97 -37.68
CA SER A 41 -1.06 8.90 -37.50
C SER A 41 -2.41 8.21 -37.69
N LEU A 42 -2.49 7.23 -38.62
CA LEU A 42 -3.70 6.44 -38.81
C LEU A 42 -3.93 5.44 -37.67
N ALA A 43 -2.85 4.87 -37.14
CA ALA A 43 -2.92 3.87 -36.06
C ALA A 43 -3.12 4.51 -34.67
N SER A 44 -2.69 5.75 -34.47
CA SER A 44 -2.58 6.41 -33.17
C SER A 44 -3.02 7.88 -33.23
N PRO A 45 -4.13 8.25 -32.55
CA PRO A 45 -4.52 9.64 -32.35
C PRO A 45 -3.46 10.47 -31.61
N PHE A 46 -2.70 9.83 -30.71
CA PHE A 46 -1.57 10.46 -30.02
C PHE A 46 -0.50 10.94 -31.01
N PHE A 47 -0.02 10.05 -31.89
CA PHE A 47 1.00 10.41 -32.87
C PHE A 47 0.46 11.39 -33.92
N GLN A 48 -0.80 11.25 -34.34
CA GLN A 48 -1.46 12.23 -35.21
C GLN A 48 -1.41 13.64 -34.60
N SER A 49 -1.78 13.76 -33.33
CA SER A 49 -1.77 15.04 -32.61
C SER A 49 -0.33 15.56 -32.46
N MET A 50 0.61 14.72 -32.04
CA MET A 50 2.03 15.08 -31.90
C MET A 50 2.61 15.64 -33.21
N PHE A 51 2.33 14.98 -34.34
CA PHE A 51 2.85 15.37 -35.64
C PHE A 51 2.19 16.62 -36.22
N SER A 52 1.03 17.03 -35.72
CA SER A 52 0.33 18.26 -36.12
C SER A 52 0.90 19.54 -35.47
N LEU A 53 1.70 19.39 -34.41
CA LEU A 53 2.26 20.52 -33.67
C LEU A 53 3.35 21.24 -34.50
N PRO A 54 3.41 22.59 -34.45
CA PRO A 54 4.48 23.35 -35.09
C PRO A 54 5.84 22.93 -34.53
N GLN A 55 6.75 22.52 -35.40
CA GLN A 55 8.12 22.24 -34.98
C GLN A 55 8.97 23.51 -35.08
N PRO A 56 9.90 23.75 -34.14
CA PRO A 56 10.89 24.80 -34.31
C PRO A 56 11.63 24.55 -35.64
N ALA A 57 11.92 25.62 -36.38
CA ALA A 57 12.58 25.54 -37.68
C ALA A 57 13.96 24.88 -37.52
N ALA A 58 14.01 23.55 -37.67
CA ALA A 58 15.25 22.80 -37.63
C ALA A 58 15.98 23.03 -38.95
N ALA A 59 17.22 23.51 -38.83
CA ALA A 59 18.16 23.56 -39.92
C ALA A 59 18.58 22.12 -40.31
N ASP A 60 18.65 21.90 -41.62
CA ASP A 60 19.24 20.74 -42.31
C ASP A 60 18.49 19.39 -42.32
N LYS A 61 18.84 18.63 -43.36
CA LYS A 61 18.15 17.50 -44.03
C LYS A 61 17.92 16.21 -43.21
N ASP A 62 17.96 16.28 -41.88
CA ASP A 62 17.88 15.09 -41.03
C ASP A 62 16.44 14.75 -40.63
N LEU A 63 16.11 13.45 -40.62
CA LEU A 63 14.79 12.94 -40.24
C LEU A 63 14.48 13.29 -38.78
N GLN A 64 13.23 13.67 -38.49
CA GLN A 64 12.80 13.90 -37.11
C GLN A 64 12.98 12.62 -36.29
N VAL A 65 13.69 12.72 -35.16
CA VAL A 65 13.83 11.65 -34.18
C VAL A 65 12.87 11.87 -33.02
N VAL A 66 12.01 10.89 -32.74
CA VAL A 66 11.06 10.88 -31.63
C VAL A 66 11.54 9.86 -30.59
N PRO A 67 12.03 10.32 -29.42
CA PRO A 67 12.43 9.41 -28.35
C PRO A 67 11.21 8.80 -27.65
N VAL A 68 11.27 7.51 -27.35
CA VAL A 68 10.26 6.76 -26.60
C VAL A 68 10.88 6.06 -25.40
N THR A 69 10.07 5.76 -24.38
CA THR A 69 10.57 5.19 -23.11
C THR A 69 10.61 3.66 -23.10
N GLU A 70 10.01 3.03 -24.11
CA GLU A 70 9.93 1.59 -24.25
C GLU A 70 11.16 1.04 -24.98
N ASP A 71 11.47 -0.24 -24.73
CA ASP A 71 12.58 -0.95 -25.35
C ASP A 71 12.30 -1.33 -26.82
N SER A 72 13.36 -1.69 -27.54
CA SER A 72 13.30 -2.10 -28.95
C SER A 72 12.34 -3.26 -29.21
N THR A 73 12.26 -4.26 -28.34
CA THR A 73 11.39 -5.42 -28.55
C THR A 73 9.92 -5.04 -28.46
N THR A 74 9.58 -4.17 -27.49
CA THR A 74 8.21 -3.69 -27.27
C THR A 74 7.73 -2.82 -28.43
N ILE A 75 8.58 -1.90 -28.89
CA ILE A 75 8.28 -1.02 -30.02
C ILE A 75 8.22 -1.78 -31.34
N GLU A 76 9.13 -2.73 -31.57
CA GLU A 76 9.09 -3.58 -32.75
C GLU A 76 7.75 -4.32 -32.84
N ALA A 77 7.31 -4.97 -31.76
CA ALA A 77 6.04 -5.68 -31.73
C ALA A 77 4.86 -4.75 -32.01
N LEU A 78 4.83 -3.58 -31.38
CA LEU A 78 3.77 -2.59 -31.56
C LEU A 78 3.71 -2.06 -33.00
N LEU A 79 4.87 -1.76 -33.60
CA LEU A 79 4.96 -1.31 -34.98
C LEU A 79 4.53 -2.40 -35.95
N ARG A 80 4.88 -3.67 -35.72
CA ARG A 80 4.44 -4.78 -36.58
C ARG A 80 2.93 -4.94 -36.62
N ILE A 81 2.24 -4.63 -35.52
CA ILE A 81 0.77 -4.63 -35.48
C ILE A 81 0.17 -3.44 -36.27
N CYS A 82 0.88 -2.31 -36.32
CA CYS A 82 0.42 -1.11 -37.04
C CYS A 82 0.65 -1.19 -38.55
N TYR A 83 1.69 -1.92 -38.97
CA TYR A 83 2.09 -2.03 -40.36
C TYR A 83 1.41 -3.23 -41.02
N PRO A 84 1.07 -3.15 -42.32
CA PRO A 84 0.55 -4.28 -43.08
C PRO A 84 1.66 -5.28 -43.42
N ILE A 85 2.24 -5.90 -42.39
CA ILE A 85 3.33 -6.89 -42.44
C ILE A 85 2.98 -8.07 -41.53
N ASP A 86 3.90 -9.04 -41.40
CA ASP A 86 3.68 -10.18 -40.52
C ASP A 86 3.56 -9.76 -39.05
N ASP A 87 2.50 -10.24 -38.40
CA ASP A 87 2.22 -10.05 -36.98
C ASP A 87 3.43 -10.42 -36.10
N PRO A 88 3.63 -9.76 -34.95
CA PRO A 88 4.73 -10.07 -34.06
C PRO A 88 4.55 -11.40 -33.35
N VAL A 89 5.66 -12.11 -33.13
CA VAL A 89 5.69 -13.32 -32.32
C VAL A 89 5.87 -12.97 -30.85
N ILE A 90 4.81 -13.09 -30.06
CA ILE A 90 4.81 -12.79 -28.61
C ILE A 90 4.70 -14.09 -27.82
N MET A 91 5.80 -14.51 -27.17
CA MET A 91 5.88 -15.78 -26.43
C MET A 91 5.81 -15.64 -24.90
N SER A 92 5.72 -14.41 -24.39
CA SER A 92 5.73 -14.14 -22.96
C SER A 92 4.54 -13.26 -22.57
N PRO A 93 3.78 -13.61 -21.52
CA PRO A 93 2.74 -12.73 -21.00
C PRO A 93 3.30 -11.37 -20.57
N LYS A 94 4.52 -11.35 -20.02
CA LYS A 94 5.17 -10.10 -19.62
C LYS A 94 5.48 -9.21 -20.82
N HIS A 95 5.98 -9.80 -21.91
CA HIS A 95 6.21 -9.05 -23.14
C HIS A 95 4.88 -8.54 -23.73
N ALA A 96 3.84 -9.38 -23.77
CA ALA A 96 2.50 -8.96 -24.16
C ALA A 96 1.97 -7.79 -23.31
N GLY A 97 2.25 -7.80 -22.00
CA GLY A 97 1.90 -6.74 -21.06
C GLY A 97 2.60 -5.43 -21.38
N ASN A 98 3.92 -5.45 -21.59
CA ASN A 98 4.70 -4.28 -22.00
C ASN A 98 4.18 -3.67 -23.31
N VAL A 99 3.86 -4.50 -24.31
CA VAL A 99 3.29 -4.03 -25.58
C VAL A 99 1.88 -3.46 -25.37
N MET A 100 1.09 -4.02 -24.44
CA MET A 100 -0.25 -3.51 -24.10
C MET A 100 -0.18 -2.16 -23.38
N GLU A 101 0.81 -1.97 -22.51
CA GLU A 101 1.11 -0.69 -21.87
C GLU A 101 1.46 0.38 -22.90
N ALA A 102 2.38 0.07 -23.81
CA ALA A 102 2.77 0.95 -24.90
C ALA A 102 1.57 1.27 -25.82
N ALA A 103 0.76 0.27 -26.16
CA ALA A 103 -0.45 0.46 -26.96
C ALA A 103 -1.48 1.36 -26.27
N CYS A 104 -1.64 1.28 -24.94
CA CYS A 104 -2.50 2.20 -24.18
C CYS A 104 -1.92 3.62 -24.18
N LYS A 105 -0.62 3.76 -23.91
CA LYS A 105 0.08 5.05 -23.86
C LYS A 105 0.03 5.81 -25.20
N TYR A 106 0.19 5.09 -26.31
CA TYR A 106 0.14 5.66 -27.66
C TYR A 106 -1.25 5.55 -28.31
N GLU A 107 -2.28 5.16 -27.57
CA GLU A 107 -3.67 5.07 -28.07
C GLU A 107 -3.85 4.17 -29.33
N ILE A 108 -3.05 3.12 -29.48
CA ILE A 108 -3.10 2.18 -30.61
C ILE A 108 -4.13 1.08 -30.33
N ARG A 109 -5.40 1.36 -30.64
CA ARG A 109 -6.54 0.48 -30.31
C ARG A 109 -6.48 -0.89 -30.97
N VAL A 110 -5.97 -0.98 -32.20
CA VAL A 110 -5.88 -2.26 -32.93
C VAL A 110 -4.95 -3.26 -32.22
N ALA A 111 -3.87 -2.76 -31.60
CA ALA A 111 -2.95 -3.58 -30.85
C ALA A 111 -3.59 -4.17 -29.58
N LEU A 112 -4.49 -3.43 -28.93
CA LEU A 112 -5.15 -3.90 -27.71
C LEU A 112 -6.00 -5.16 -27.97
N ALA A 113 -6.80 -5.17 -29.04
CA ALA A 113 -7.62 -6.32 -29.40
C ALA A 113 -6.78 -7.55 -29.81
N PHE A 114 -5.65 -7.33 -30.48
CA PHE A 114 -4.69 -8.39 -30.79
C PHE A 114 -4.08 -8.98 -29.51
N LEU A 115 -3.58 -8.13 -28.62
CA LEU A 115 -2.89 -8.53 -27.40
C LEU A 115 -3.82 -9.21 -26.40
N GLU A 116 -5.10 -8.84 -26.33
CA GLU A 116 -6.10 -9.54 -25.49
C GLU A 116 -6.25 -11.01 -25.91
N LYS A 117 -6.27 -11.31 -27.21
CA LYS A 117 -6.33 -12.68 -27.72
C LYS A 117 -5.07 -13.46 -27.38
N ILE A 118 -3.90 -12.84 -27.55
CA ILE A 118 -2.62 -13.43 -27.18
C ILE A 118 -2.57 -13.72 -25.67
N MET A 119 -3.00 -12.77 -24.83
CA MET A 119 -3.07 -12.96 -23.38
C MET A 119 -4.00 -14.09 -22.97
N ALA A 120 -5.16 -14.23 -23.62
CA ALA A 120 -6.08 -15.32 -23.35
C ALA A 120 -5.44 -16.70 -23.58
N SER A 121 -4.56 -16.83 -24.58
CA SER A 121 -3.81 -18.07 -24.83
C SER A 121 -2.86 -18.46 -23.68
N PHE A 122 -2.40 -17.49 -22.88
CA PHE A 122 -1.54 -17.72 -21.72
C PHE A 122 -2.28 -18.07 -20.43
N ILE A 123 -3.61 -17.97 -20.39
CA ILE A 123 -4.40 -18.24 -19.17
C ILE A 123 -4.17 -19.67 -18.66
N GLN A 124 -4.02 -20.64 -19.56
CA GLN A 124 -3.82 -22.04 -19.16
C GLN A 124 -2.48 -22.26 -18.46
N SER A 125 -1.43 -21.57 -18.91
CA SER A 125 -0.06 -21.77 -18.41
C SER A 125 0.30 -20.86 -17.24
N LYS A 126 -0.13 -19.59 -17.27
CA LYS A 126 0.23 -18.57 -16.27
C LYS A 126 -0.98 -17.71 -15.85
N PRO A 127 -2.06 -18.32 -15.32
CA PRO A 127 -3.32 -17.62 -15.06
C PRO A 127 -3.19 -16.45 -14.07
N LEU A 128 -2.40 -16.60 -13.00
CA LEU A 128 -2.21 -15.54 -11.99
C LEU A 128 -1.50 -14.31 -12.56
N LEU A 129 -0.51 -14.53 -13.44
CA LEU A 129 0.22 -13.46 -14.11
C LEU A 129 -0.68 -12.72 -15.11
N VAL A 130 -1.44 -13.46 -15.92
CA VAL A 130 -2.42 -12.87 -16.83
C VAL A 130 -3.47 -12.08 -16.06
N TYR A 131 -3.94 -12.59 -14.91
CA TYR A 131 -4.85 -11.86 -14.03
C TYR A 131 -4.27 -10.51 -13.58
N ALA A 132 -3.02 -10.50 -13.10
CA ALA A 132 -2.38 -9.28 -12.63
C ALA A 132 -2.20 -8.26 -13.76
N ILE A 133 -1.73 -8.69 -14.94
CA ILE A 133 -1.56 -7.80 -16.09
C ILE A 133 -2.92 -7.27 -16.60
N ALA A 134 -3.95 -8.11 -16.63
CA ALA A 134 -5.30 -7.68 -17.00
C ALA A 134 -5.85 -6.63 -16.01
N CYS A 135 -5.62 -6.81 -14.71
CA CYS A 135 -5.98 -5.83 -13.69
C CYS A 135 -5.24 -4.50 -13.88
N MET A 136 -3.95 -4.55 -14.20
CA MET A 136 -3.09 -3.38 -14.43
C MET A 136 -3.59 -2.52 -15.61
N HIS A 137 -4.12 -3.15 -16.66
CA HIS A 137 -4.66 -2.45 -17.84
C HIS A 137 -6.19 -2.30 -17.86
N GLY A 138 -6.88 -2.57 -16.76
CA GLY A 138 -8.34 -2.45 -16.70
C GLY A 138 -9.12 -3.40 -17.63
N ARG A 139 -8.52 -4.54 -18.01
CA ARG A 139 -9.13 -5.54 -18.90
C ARG A 139 -10.00 -6.51 -18.13
N GLU A 140 -11.18 -6.04 -17.76
CA GLU A 140 -12.09 -6.73 -16.85
C GLU A 140 -12.52 -8.13 -17.33
N ASN A 141 -12.80 -8.31 -18.63
CA ASN A 141 -13.19 -9.62 -19.17
C ASN A 141 -12.03 -10.63 -19.08
N LEU A 142 -10.84 -10.22 -19.50
CA LEU A 142 -9.63 -11.02 -19.41
C LEU A 142 -9.26 -11.32 -17.95
N ALA A 143 -9.38 -10.34 -17.05
CA ALA A 143 -9.15 -10.50 -15.62
C ALA A 143 -10.11 -11.54 -15.02
N ARG A 144 -11.41 -11.49 -15.36
CA ARG A 144 -12.39 -12.47 -14.88
C ARG A 144 -12.11 -13.89 -15.36
N GLU A 145 -11.74 -14.06 -16.62
CA GLU A 145 -11.38 -15.37 -17.17
C GLU A 145 -10.12 -15.92 -16.47
N ALA A 146 -9.07 -15.10 -16.37
CA ALA A 146 -7.83 -15.45 -15.71
C ALA A 146 -8.03 -15.74 -14.21
N ALA A 147 -8.85 -14.96 -13.50
CA ALA A 147 -9.20 -15.18 -12.09
C ALA A 147 -9.91 -16.52 -11.89
N THR A 148 -10.87 -16.83 -12.76
CA THR A 148 -11.60 -18.10 -12.74
C THR A 148 -10.65 -19.27 -12.90
N HIS A 149 -9.71 -19.18 -13.84
CA HIS A 149 -8.70 -20.23 -14.07
C HIS A 149 -7.68 -20.33 -12.91
N THR A 150 -7.26 -19.19 -12.37
CA THR A 150 -6.35 -19.12 -11.21
C THR A 150 -6.92 -19.85 -10.00
N VAL A 151 -8.22 -19.63 -9.71
CA VAL A 151 -8.91 -20.29 -8.60
C VAL A 151 -9.07 -21.79 -8.86
N LYS A 152 -9.40 -22.20 -10.10
CA LYS A 152 -9.49 -23.63 -10.46
C LYS A 152 -8.18 -24.38 -10.24
N CYS A 153 -7.05 -23.75 -10.56
CA CYS A 153 -5.71 -24.34 -10.39
C CYS A 153 -5.14 -24.17 -8.97
N ASN A 154 -5.86 -23.53 -8.05
CA ASN A 154 -5.42 -23.24 -6.66
C ASN A 154 -4.09 -22.48 -6.55
N VAL A 155 -3.82 -21.54 -7.47
CA VAL A 155 -2.54 -20.79 -7.55
C VAL A 155 -2.60 -19.45 -6.79
N VAL A 156 -3.69 -19.15 -6.08
CA VAL A 156 -3.92 -17.83 -5.46
C VAL A 156 -3.11 -17.61 -4.19
N ALA A 157 -2.92 -18.65 -3.37
CA ALA A 157 -2.33 -18.53 -2.04
C ALA A 157 -0.85 -18.95 -2.07
N GLY A 158 0.03 -18.07 -1.57
CA GLY A 158 1.47 -18.36 -1.38
C GLY A 158 2.39 -18.03 -2.56
N SER A 159 1.84 -17.69 -3.73
CA SER A 159 2.64 -17.28 -4.90
C SER A 159 2.71 -15.75 -5.00
N TYR A 160 3.87 -15.18 -4.68
CA TYR A 160 4.15 -13.76 -4.88
C TYR A 160 4.44 -13.47 -6.37
N LEU A 161 3.87 -12.38 -6.88
CA LEU A 161 4.17 -11.85 -8.21
C LEU A 161 4.70 -10.42 -8.11
N LEU A 162 5.64 -10.06 -8.97
CA LEU A 162 6.14 -8.68 -9.02
C LEU A 162 5.05 -7.69 -9.45
N GLU A 163 4.12 -8.15 -10.28
CA GLU A 163 2.95 -7.41 -10.74
C GLU A 163 1.98 -7.07 -9.60
N PHE A 164 2.14 -7.66 -8.40
CA PHE A 164 1.39 -7.23 -7.22
C PHE A 164 1.83 -5.87 -6.69
N GLU A 165 3.01 -5.38 -7.09
CA GLU A 165 3.45 -4.02 -6.77
C GLU A 165 2.71 -2.95 -7.58
N THR A 166 2.07 -3.32 -8.70
CA THR A 166 1.40 -2.37 -9.59
C THR A 166 -0.12 -2.38 -9.45
N ILE A 167 -0.73 -3.55 -9.21
CA ILE A 167 -2.19 -3.65 -9.03
C ILE A 167 -2.62 -3.29 -7.60
N SER A 168 -3.87 -2.86 -7.42
CA SER A 168 -4.40 -2.54 -6.09
C SER A 168 -4.60 -3.77 -5.19
N ALA A 169 -4.54 -3.58 -3.87
CA ALA A 169 -4.91 -4.60 -2.89
C ALA A 169 -6.36 -5.04 -3.04
N GLY A 170 -7.23 -4.16 -3.53
CA GLY A 170 -8.59 -4.48 -3.95
C GLY A 170 -8.65 -5.58 -4.99
N CYS A 171 -7.84 -5.51 -6.05
CA CYS A 171 -7.75 -6.57 -7.06
C CYS A 171 -7.40 -7.92 -6.41
N TYR A 172 -6.40 -7.97 -5.53
CA TYR A 172 -6.02 -9.22 -4.87
C TYR A 172 -7.08 -9.73 -3.89
N TYR A 173 -7.74 -8.82 -3.15
CA TYR A 173 -8.87 -9.16 -2.28
C TYR A 173 -10.00 -9.86 -3.05
N ARG A 174 -10.38 -9.33 -4.21
CA ARG A 174 -11.47 -9.90 -5.02
C ARG A 174 -11.12 -11.26 -5.60
N LEU A 175 -9.85 -11.49 -5.97
CA LEU A 175 -9.37 -12.81 -6.37
C LEU A 175 -9.48 -13.83 -5.21
N MET A 176 -9.05 -13.47 -4.01
CA MET A 176 -9.22 -14.31 -2.82
C MET A 176 -10.69 -14.49 -2.43
N HIS A 177 -11.52 -13.48 -2.65
CA HIS A 177 -12.96 -13.57 -2.44
C HIS A 177 -13.57 -14.61 -3.40
N LEU A 178 -13.18 -14.60 -4.69
CA LEU A 178 -13.57 -15.64 -5.64
C LEU A 178 -13.07 -17.02 -5.20
N GLN A 179 -11.84 -17.14 -4.70
CA GLN A 179 -11.30 -18.40 -4.19
C GLN A 179 -12.19 -19.01 -3.11
N ARG A 180 -12.70 -18.18 -2.18
CA ARG A 180 -13.62 -18.60 -1.13
C ARG A 180 -15.01 -18.97 -1.64
N LEU A 181 -15.52 -18.23 -2.64
CA LEU A 181 -16.83 -18.51 -3.24
C LEU A 181 -16.84 -19.76 -4.14
N GLY A 182 -15.70 -20.06 -4.76
CA GLY A 182 -15.51 -21.06 -5.80
C GLY A 182 -15.52 -20.45 -7.21
N ALA A 183 -14.69 -21.00 -8.11
CA ALA A 183 -14.45 -20.45 -9.44
C ALA A 183 -15.71 -20.25 -10.31
N HIS A 184 -16.74 -21.09 -10.14
CA HIS A 184 -17.99 -21.01 -10.90
C HIS A 184 -18.86 -19.80 -10.53
N LYS A 185 -18.52 -19.07 -9.46
CA LYS A 185 -19.27 -17.90 -8.98
C LYS A 185 -18.60 -16.57 -9.37
N SER A 186 -17.80 -16.55 -10.43
CA SER A 186 -17.10 -15.33 -10.90
C SER A 186 -18.06 -14.20 -11.26
N SER A 187 -19.29 -14.51 -11.69
CA SER A 187 -20.36 -13.52 -11.92
C SER A 187 -20.85 -12.79 -10.67
N ARG A 188 -20.56 -13.31 -9.46
CA ARG A 188 -20.88 -12.63 -8.19
C ARG A 188 -19.87 -11.56 -7.80
N ILE A 189 -18.71 -11.55 -8.44
CA ILE A 189 -17.73 -10.46 -8.31
C ILE A 189 -18.11 -9.42 -9.36
N SER A 190 -18.43 -8.20 -8.93
CA SER A 190 -18.83 -7.12 -9.85
C SER A 190 -17.72 -6.81 -10.85
N ASN A 191 -16.57 -6.37 -10.35
CA ASN A 191 -15.36 -6.10 -11.13
C ASN A 191 -14.14 -6.67 -10.44
N PHE A 192 -13.16 -7.20 -11.18
CA PHE A 192 -11.86 -7.57 -10.64
C PHE A 192 -10.89 -6.39 -10.67
N CYS A 193 -10.85 -5.67 -11.78
CA CYS A 193 -10.01 -4.51 -11.99
C CYS A 193 -10.40 -3.37 -11.04
N HIS A 194 -9.41 -2.56 -10.65
CA HIS A 194 -9.66 -1.30 -9.99
C HIS A 194 -10.44 -0.38 -10.95
N ASN A 195 -11.54 0.20 -10.48
CA ASN A 195 -12.36 1.07 -11.30
C ASN A 195 -11.74 2.48 -11.30
N THR A 196 -10.73 2.71 -12.15
CA THR A 196 -10.11 4.03 -12.33
C THR A 196 -11.11 5.09 -12.81
N ASP A 197 -12.21 4.67 -13.43
CA ASP A 197 -13.27 5.55 -13.94
C ASP A 197 -14.25 6.00 -12.84
N ALA A 198 -14.13 5.45 -11.62
CA ALA A 198 -14.84 5.90 -10.44
C ALA A 198 -13.92 6.76 -9.55
N ARG A 199 -13.32 7.81 -10.11
CA ARG A 199 -13.11 9.00 -9.26
C ARG A 199 -14.48 9.36 -8.70
N PRO A 200 -14.64 9.58 -7.38
CA PRO A 200 -15.86 10.20 -6.90
C PRO A 200 -15.98 11.50 -7.69
N SER A 201 -16.97 11.55 -8.58
CA SER A 201 -17.40 12.79 -9.17
C SER A 201 -17.83 13.62 -7.97
N SER A 202 -16.94 14.50 -7.52
CA SER A 202 -17.31 15.59 -6.65
C SER A 202 -18.49 16.25 -7.35
N SER A 203 -19.65 16.06 -6.75
CA SER A 203 -20.91 16.65 -7.14
C SER A 203 -20.70 18.14 -7.38
N GLY A 204 -20.85 18.55 -8.63
CA GLY A 204 -20.69 19.93 -9.07
C GLY A 204 -20.75 20.00 -10.58
N GLY A 205 -21.93 19.71 -11.15
CA GLY A 205 -22.18 20.03 -12.54
C GLY A 205 -22.01 21.53 -12.76
N GLN A 206 -20.93 21.93 -13.43
CA GLN A 206 -20.84 23.22 -14.07
C GLN A 206 -20.35 23.04 -15.52
N ASN A 207 -21.07 23.73 -16.41
CA ASN A 207 -20.89 23.74 -17.85
C ASN A 207 -19.44 24.03 -18.27
N PRO A 208 -18.89 23.35 -19.29
CA PRO A 208 -17.57 23.64 -19.82
C PRO A 208 -17.63 24.78 -20.85
N LEU A 209 -17.97 26.00 -20.42
CA LEU A 209 -17.87 27.21 -21.26
C LEU A 209 -17.56 28.46 -20.41
N GLN A 210 -16.32 28.55 -19.91
CA GLN A 210 -15.52 29.78 -19.75
C GLN A 210 -14.28 29.44 -18.90
N ARG A 211 -13.10 29.43 -19.52
CA ARG A 211 -11.84 29.54 -18.78
C ARG A 211 -11.70 30.99 -18.32
N THR A 212 -12.31 31.32 -17.19
CA THR A 212 -11.88 32.47 -16.39
C THR A 212 -10.55 32.10 -15.77
N ILE A 213 -9.55 32.98 -15.90
CA ILE A 213 -8.29 32.87 -15.16
C ILE A 213 -8.66 32.84 -13.66
N PRO A 214 -8.19 31.87 -12.85
CA PRO A 214 -8.50 31.85 -11.43
C PRO A 214 -7.94 33.11 -10.77
N GLU A 215 -8.81 34.01 -10.31
CA GLU A 215 -8.39 35.15 -9.50
C GLU A 215 -7.95 34.64 -8.11
N PRO A 216 -6.91 35.25 -7.50
CA PRO A 216 -6.51 34.93 -6.14
C PRO A 216 -7.66 35.14 -5.16
N ARG A 217 -7.92 34.16 -4.30
CA ARG A 217 -9.01 34.20 -3.31
C ARG A 217 -8.44 34.43 -1.91
N SER A 218 -9.00 35.36 -1.14
CA SER A 218 -8.56 35.57 0.25
C SER A 218 -9.09 34.48 1.18
N ALA A 219 -8.21 33.87 1.98
CA ALA A 219 -8.54 32.81 2.93
C ALA A 219 -9.59 33.29 3.94
N PRO A 220 -10.52 32.43 4.38
CA PRO A 220 -11.47 32.80 5.43
C PRO A 220 -10.79 32.94 6.80
N PHE A 221 -11.48 33.56 7.76
CA PHE A 221 -11.11 33.57 9.18
C PHE A 221 -10.52 32.23 9.67
N PRO A 222 -9.40 32.25 10.43
CA PRO A 222 -8.72 33.42 11.01
C PRO A 222 -7.63 34.07 10.14
N PHE A 223 -7.53 33.72 8.85
CA PHE A 223 -6.42 34.15 7.97
C PHE A 223 -6.84 35.19 6.92
N ASP A 224 -7.88 35.98 7.21
CA ASP A 224 -8.40 37.11 6.43
C ASP A 224 -7.97 38.49 6.99
N TYR A 225 -7.08 38.51 7.99
CA TYR A 225 -6.75 39.75 8.70
C TYR A 225 -5.88 40.69 7.88
N ALA A 226 -6.43 41.85 7.51
CA ALA A 226 -5.76 42.85 6.68
C ALA A 226 -4.48 43.45 7.30
N GLY A 227 -4.29 43.37 8.62
CA GLY A 227 -3.11 43.87 9.32
C GLY A 227 -1.97 42.84 9.45
N ALA A 228 -2.02 41.74 8.70
CA ALA A 228 -0.93 40.78 8.61
C ALA A 228 0.23 41.32 7.75
N ASP A 229 1.47 40.93 8.07
CA ASP A 229 2.70 41.40 7.41
C ASP A 229 3.24 40.41 6.35
N LEU A 230 2.58 39.28 6.14
CA LEU A 230 2.93 38.27 5.13
C LEU A 230 1.67 37.62 4.53
N ILE A 231 1.71 37.35 3.22
CA ILE A 231 0.71 36.52 2.53
C ILE A 231 1.37 35.23 2.08
N LEU A 232 0.83 34.09 2.52
CA LEU A 232 1.17 32.78 1.95
C LEU A 232 0.13 32.41 0.90
N GLU A 233 0.56 32.10 -0.32
CA GLU A 233 -0.34 31.71 -1.42
C GLU A 233 -0.27 30.20 -1.65
N SER A 234 -1.41 29.51 -1.56
CA SER A 234 -1.50 28.07 -1.86
C SER A 234 -1.49 27.77 -3.36
N LEU A 235 -1.31 26.50 -3.72
CA LEU A 235 -1.32 26.03 -5.11
C LEU A 235 -2.65 26.30 -5.84
N ASP A 236 -3.77 26.30 -5.10
CA ASP A 236 -5.12 26.62 -5.60
C ASP A 236 -5.45 28.13 -5.52
N MET A 237 -4.40 28.96 -5.47
CA MET A 237 -4.44 30.42 -5.50
C MET A 237 -5.21 31.05 -4.32
N MET A 238 -5.17 30.41 -3.15
CA MET A 238 -5.74 30.95 -1.92
C MET A 238 -4.68 31.71 -1.12
N GLN A 239 -4.98 32.95 -0.75
CA GLN A 239 -4.06 33.85 -0.04
C GLN A 239 -4.38 33.89 1.46
N PHE A 240 -3.43 33.44 2.26
CA PHE A 240 -3.50 33.40 3.72
C PHE A 240 -2.73 34.57 4.31
N HIS A 241 -3.44 35.47 4.99
CA HIS A 241 -2.85 36.59 5.70
C HIS A 241 -2.32 36.10 7.06
N VAL A 242 -1.00 36.13 7.23
CA VAL A 242 -0.30 35.55 8.39
C VAL A 242 0.78 36.50 8.91
N TYR A 243 1.19 36.30 10.17
CA TYR A 243 2.30 37.00 10.78
C TYR A 243 3.64 36.30 10.49
N GLN A 244 4.56 37.02 9.86
CA GLN A 244 5.87 36.53 9.42
C GLN A 244 6.66 35.93 10.59
N ASN A 245 6.70 36.61 11.74
CA ASN A 245 7.43 36.14 12.92
C ASN A 245 6.94 34.78 13.45
N VAL A 246 5.63 34.51 13.39
CA VAL A 246 5.06 33.21 13.80
C VAL A 246 5.48 32.12 12.83
N ILE A 247 5.42 32.40 11.52
CA ILE A 247 5.82 31.44 10.48
C ILE A 247 7.32 31.15 10.54
N GLU A 248 8.16 32.17 10.72
CA GLU A 248 9.62 32.00 10.83
C GLU A 248 10.05 31.22 12.08
N LEU A 249 9.31 31.39 13.18
CA LEU A 249 9.54 30.63 14.40
C LEU A 249 9.07 29.17 14.25
N ALA A 250 7.97 28.96 13.55
CA ALA A 250 7.37 27.65 13.38
C ALA A 250 8.09 26.79 12.32
N SER A 251 8.64 27.40 11.27
CA SER A 251 9.23 26.69 10.13
C SER A 251 10.55 27.32 9.65
N PRO A 252 11.69 26.63 9.81
CA PRO A 252 12.96 27.09 9.25
C PRO A 252 12.99 27.00 7.71
N VAL A 253 12.17 26.15 7.10
CA VAL A 253 12.01 26.05 5.64
C VAL A 253 11.31 27.30 5.09
N LEU A 254 10.14 27.63 5.62
CA LEU A 254 9.39 28.82 5.19
C LEU A 254 10.18 30.10 5.47
N LYS A 255 10.93 30.17 6.58
CA LYS A 255 11.87 31.27 6.84
C LYS A 255 12.84 31.50 5.69
N ARG A 256 13.46 30.43 5.18
CA ARG A 256 14.39 30.52 4.02
C ARG A 256 13.66 30.93 2.74
N GLU A 257 12.45 30.41 2.51
CA GLU A 257 11.64 30.77 1.34
C GLU A 257 11.23 32.25 1.35
N ILE A 258 10.80 32.78 2.50
CA ILE A 258 10.46 34.19 2.70
C ILE A 258 11.69 35.08 2.43
N GLN A 259 12.86 34.74 2.99
CA GLN A 259 14.11 35.47 2.76
C GLN A 259 14.56 35.42 1.29
N ALA A 260 14.37 34.28 0.61
CA ALA A 260 14.65 34.12 -0.81
C ALA A 260 13.66 34.88 -1.71
N ALA A 261 12.43 35.12 -1.25
CA ALA A 261 11.45 35.96 -1.94
C ALA A 261 11.77 37.45 -1.78
N ALA A 262 12.15 37.88 -0.57
CA ALA A 262 12.55 39.26 -0.28
C ALA A 262 13.75 39.71 -1.15
N SER A 263 14.76 38.84 -1.28
CA SER A 263 15.95 39.11 -2.12
C SER A 263 15.68 39.13 -3.64
N ARG A 264 14.58 38.53 -4.12
CA ARG A 264 14.14 38.63 -5.52
C ARG A 264 13.31 39.90 -5.78
N GLY A 265 12.61 40.39 -4.77
CA GLY A 265 11.78 41.60 -4.85
C GLY A 265 12.57 42.91 -4.94
N GLU A 266 13.87 42.91 -4.61
CA GLU A 266 14.72 44.12 -4.65
C GLU A 266 15.07 44.60 -6.08
N GLN A 267 14.64 43.91 -7.14
CA GLN A 267 14.91 44.30 -8.54
C GLN A 267 13.74 44.99 -9.27
N GLY A 268 12.62 45.30 -8.60
CA GLY A 268 11.46 45.96 -9.22
C GLY A 268 10.85 47.07 -8.35
N ILE A 269 10.82 48.29 -8.88
CA ILE A 269 10.41 49.53 -8.21
C ILE A 269 8.87 49.59 -8.02
N ILE A 270 8.41 49.79 -6.77
CA ILE A 270 7.45 50.80 -6.22
C ILE A 270 7.01 50.27 -4.82
N PRO A 271 7.27 50.98 -3.71
CA PRO A 271 6.83 50.56 -2.37
C PRO A 271 5.32 50.85 -2.20
N GLY A 272 4.49 49.86 -2.50
CA GLY A 272 3.09 49.83 -2.05
C GLY A 272 2.99 49.23 -0.64
N PRO A 273 1.92 49.54 0.13
CA PRO A 273 1.70 49.04 1.49
C PRO A 273 1.26 47.56 1.57
N SER A 274 1.34 46.81 0.46
CA SER A 274 0.89 45.42 0.39
C SER A 274 1.97 44.47 0.94
N PRO A 275 1.61 43.54 1.83
CA PRO A 275 2.56 42.56 2.37
C PRO A 275 3.13 41.66 1.26
N PRO A 276 4.38 41.15 1.41
CA PRO A 276 4.98 40.22 0.47
C PRO A 276 4.13 38.95 0.32
N VAL A 277 4.00 38.47 -0.92
CA VAL A 277 3.30 37.24 -1.27
C VAL A 277 4.33 36.13 -1.52
N VAL A 278 4.23 35.03 -0.78
CA VAL A 278 5.13 33.88 -0.88
C VAL A 278 4.32 32.64 -1.27
N PRO A 279 4.55 32.05 -2.46
CA PRO A 279 3.86 30.84 -2.88
C PRO A 279 4.35 29.62 -2.12
N VAL A 280 3.42 28.80 -1.65
CA VAL A 280 3.65 27.57 -0.88
C VAL A 280 3.18 26.38 -1.70
N GLN A 281 3.95 25.29 -1.66
CA GLN A 281 3.69 24.05 -2.39
C GLN A 281 2.69 23.16 -1.63
N LEU A 282 1.55 23.75 -1.23
CA LEU A 282 0.44 23.12 -0.53
C LEU A 282 -0.88 23.70 -1.03
N ASP A 283 -1.91 22.85 -1.15
CA ASP A 283 -3.28 23.29 -1.39
C ASP A 283 -3.91 23.90 -0.13
N SER A 284 -4.92 24.75 -0.30
CA SER A 284 -5.60 25.45 0.81
C SER A 284 -6.21 24.52 1.87
N ASN A 285 -6.63 23.30 1.48
CA ASN A 285 -7.19 22.28 2.36
C ASN A 285 -6.16 21.69 3.34
N VAL A 286 -4.86 21.74 3.01
CA VAL A 286 -3.76 21.30 3.89
C VAL A 286 -3.13 22.52 4.59
N LEU A 287 -2.90 23.60 3.84
CA LEU A 287 -2.25 24.80 4.38
C LEU A 287 -3.07 25.44 5.51
N LYS A 288 -4.40 25.54 5.36
CA LYS A 288 -5.26 26.11 6.41
C LYS A 288 -5.13 25.38 7.75
N PRO A 289 -5.40 24.07 7.87
CA PRO A 289 -5.27 23.36 9.14
C PRO A 289 -3.83 23.34 9.66
N LEU A 290 -2.82 23.30 8.79
CA LEU A 290 -1.41 23.41 9.19
C LEU A 290 -1.14 24.74 9.90
N LEU A 291 -1.59 25.85 9.31
CA LEU A 291 -1.49 27.18 9.93
C LEU A 291 -2.28 27.25 11.24
N GLN A 292 -3.48 26.67 11.33
CA GLN A 292 -4.26 26.66 12.58
C GLN A 292 -3.51 25.97 13.74
N LEU A 293 -2.65 24.99 13.45
CA LEU A 293 -1.81 24.33 14.46
C LEU A 293 -0.57 25.15 14.84
N CYS A 294 -0.08 26.01 13.94
CA CYS A 294 1.01 26.95 14.22
C CYS A 294 0.56 28.11 15.12
N TYR A 295 -0.66 28.61 14.92
CA TYR A 295 -1.20 29.75 15.64
C TYR A 295 -1.84 29.35 16.98
N PRO A 296 -1.82 30.24 18.00
CA PRO A 296 -2.65 30.07 19.18
C PRO A 296 -4.13 30.25 18.78
N GLY A 297 -4.92 29.19 18.89
CA GLY A 297 -6.31 29.21 18.48
C GLY A 297 -7.00 27.85 18.65
N VAL A 298 -8.21 27.74 18.10
CA VAL A 298 -8.95 26.47 18.06
C VAL A 298 -8.25 25.54 17.05
N PRO A 299 -7.71 24.39 17.50
CA PRO A 299 -7.07 23.45 16.58
C PRO A 299 -8.11 22.86 15.61
N PRO A 300 -7.70 22.48 14.39
CA PRO A 300 -8.59 21.80 13.46
C PRO A 300 -9.00 20.42 14.02
N PRO A 301 -10.16 19.87 13.60
CA PRO A 301 -10.55 18.52 13.97
C PRO A 301 -9.60 17.49 13.33
N LEU A 302 -8.94 16.67 14.15
CA LEU A 302 -7.97 15.65 13.73
C LEU A 302 -8.56 14.23 13.80
N HIS A 303 -9.65 13.99 13.08
CA HIS A 303 -10.34 12.68 13.07
C HIS A 303 -10.21 11.92 11.75
N ASP A 304 -9.98 12.63 10.65
CA ASP A 304 -9.83 12.01 9.33
C ASP A 304 -8.39 11.57 9.11
N MET A 305 -8.20 10.26 8.92
CA MET A 305 -6.88 9.64 8.72
C MET A 305 -6.14 10.23 7.52
N ARG A 306 -6.84 10.50 6.41
CA ARG A 306 -6.21 11.06 5.19
C ARG A 306 -5.69 12.46 5.43
N THR A 307 -6.52 13.31 6.04
CA THR A 307 -6.14 14.69 6.38
C THR A 307 -4.97 14.72 7.37
N VAL A 308 -4.99 13.89 8.41
CA VAL A 308 -3.90 13.83 9.40
C VAL A 308 -2.58 13.39 8.77
N LEU A 309 -2.59 12.39 7.88
CA LEU A 309 -1.38 11.95 7.15
C LEU A 309 -0.85 13.03 6.21
N LEU A 310 -1.72 13.71 5.45
CA LEU A 310 -1.32 14.83 4.58
C LEU A 310 -0.73 15.99 5.37
N LEU A 311 -1.33 16.31 6.53
CA LEU A 311 -0.81 17.32 7.44
C LEU A 311 0.54 16.94 8.02
N LEU A 312 0.75 15.67 8.35
CA LEU A 312 2.02 15.19 8.90
C LEU A 312 3.13 15.26 7.85
N GLU A 313 2.86 14.81 6.63
CA GLU A 313 3.80 14.94 5.50
C GLU A 313 4.15 16.41 5.21
N ALA A 314 3.16 17.31 5.27
CA ALA A 314 3.39 18.74 5.13
C ALA A 314 4.20 19.32 6.29
N ALA A 315 3.89 18.96 7.53
CA ALA A 315 4.63 19.41 8.71
C ALA A 315 6.09 18.93 8.68
N GLU A 316 6.34 17.70 8.22
CA GLU A 316 7.71 17.18 8.03
C GLU A 316 8.43 17.87 6.86
N LYS A 317 7.76 18.09 5.72
CA LYS A 317 8.31 18.81 4.55
C LYS A 317 8.73 20.24 4.90
N TYR A 318 7.96 20.92 5.74
CA TYR A 318 8.23 22.30 6.17
C TYR A 318 8.93 22.39 7.53
N GLU A 319 9.36 21.27 8.11
CA GLU A 319 10.08 21.19 9.39
C GLU A 319 9.35 21.91 10.54
N ILE A 320 8.03 21.70 10.67
CA ILE A 320 7.18 22.31 11.71
C ILE A 320 7.07 21.37 12.92
N ASP A 321 8.13 21.31 13.74
CA ASP A 321 8.30 20.31 14.81
C ASP A 321 7.13 20.19 15.79
N LYS A 322 6.59 21.33 16.25
CA LYS A 322 5.44 21.35 17.17
C LYS A 322 4.24 20.64 16.56
N VAL A 323 3.98 20.89 15.28
CA VAL A 323 2.84 20.33 14.57
C VAL A 323 3.06 18.85 14.29
N SER A 324 4.28 18.46 13.88
CA SER A 324 4.68 17.06 13.73
C SER A 324 4.47 16.27 15.03
N TYR A 325 4.84 16.82 16.19
CA TYR A 325 4.62 16.18 17.50
C TYR A 325 3.13 15.93 17.79
N ILE A 326 2.27 16.95 17.61
CA ILE A 326 0.82 16.85 17.84
C ILE A 326 0.19 15.80 16.90
N LEU A 327 0.58 15.82 15.63
CA LEU A 327 0.05 14.90 14.63
C LEU A 327 0.49 13.46 14.87
N ARG A 328 1.73 13.22 15.34
CA ARG A 328 2.20 11.88 15.71
C ARG A 328 1.36 11.25 16.82
N GLN A 329 1.01 12.01 17.85
CA GLN A 329 0.09 11.54 18.90
C GLN A 329 -1.29 11.18 18.33
N SER A 330 -1.82 12.05 17.47
CA SER A 330 -3.12 11.81 16.81
C SER A 330 -3.08 10.56 15.91
N VAL A 331 -1.95 10.31 15.24
CA VAL A 331 -1.73 9.12 14.42
C VAL A 331 -1.78 7.85 15.28
N GLU A 332 -1.14 7.83 16.45
CA GLU A 332 -1.20 6.68 17.35
C GLU A 332 -2.65 6.31 17.71
N ASP A 333 -3.46 7.30 18.12
CA ASP A 333 -4.88 7.09 18.44
C ASP A 333 -5.67 6.52 17.24
N LEU A 334 -5.41 7.06 16.04
CA LEU A 334 -6.07 6.61 14.81
C LEU A 334 -5.64 5.19 14.39
N VAL A 335 -4.38 4.83 14.59
CA VAL A 335 -3.86 3.47 14.35
C VAL A 335 -4.60 2.47 15.24
N PHE A 336 -4.84 2.80 16.51
CA PHE A 336 -5.61 1.90 17.39
C PHE A 336 -7.10 1.84 17.03
N ALA A 337 -7.69 2.96 16.61
CA ALA A 337 -9.10 3.01 16.24
C ALA A 337 -9.41 2.23 14.94
N ASN A 338 -8.59 2.38 13.90
CA ASN A 338 -8.82 1.80 12.58
C ASN A 338 -7.54 1.21 11.95
N PRO A 339 -6.91 0.21 12.59
CA PRO A 339 -5.59 -0.28 12.18
C PRO A 339 -5.56 -0.85 10.75
N PHE A 340 -6.69 -1.40 10.27
CA PHE A 340 -6.75 -2.01 8.94
C PHE A 340 -6.78 -0.95 7.83
N CYS A 341 -7.59 0.10 7.97
CA CYS A 341 -7.60 1.23 7.04
C CYS A 341 -6.25 1.96 7.08
N PHE A 342 -5.73 2.23 8.28
CA PHE A 342 -4.48 2.96 8.47
C PHE A 342 -3.29 2.22 7.86
N TYR A 343 -3.25 0.89 7.98
CA TYR A 343 -2.23 0.07 7.33
C TYR A 343 -2.12 0.33 5.82
N PHE A 344 -3.25 0.34 5.11
CA PHE A 344 -3.26 0.56 3.66
C PHE A 344 -2.91 2.02 3.30
N LEU A 345 -3.42 3.00 4.04
CA LEU A 345 -3.09 4.42 3.82
C LEU A 345 -1.61 4.73 4.06
N ALA A 346 -1.01 4.16 5.10
CA ALA A 346 0.41 4.30 5.39
C ALA A 346 1.26 3.58 4.34
N SER A 347 0.83 2.39 3.91
CA SER A 347 1.52 1.61 2.88
C SER A 347 1.51 2.30 1.51
N SER A 348 0.39 2.94 1.12
CA SER A 348 0.29 3.64 -0.17
C SER A 348 1.17 4.90 -0.23
N ARG A 349 1.47 5.50 0.93
CA ARG A 349 2.35 6.67 1.07
C ARG A 349 3.81 6.33 1.37
N GLY A 350 4.15 5.04 1.49
CA GLY A 350 5.50 4.61 1.84
C GLY A 350 5.91 4.88 3.30
N LEU A 351 4.95 5.16 4.18
CA LEU A 351 5.17 5.41 5.61
C LEU A 351 5.33 4.10 6.38
N LYS A 352 6.50 3.47 6.22
CA LYS A 352 6.80 2.12 6.73
C LYS A 352 6.66 1.98 8.25
N GLU A 353 6.97 3.02 9.01
CA GLU A 353 6.86 2.97 10.48
C GLU A 353 5.41 2.74 10.91
N TYR A 354 4.49 3.60 10.45
CA TYR A 354 3.07 3.50 10.79
C TYR A 354 2.39 2.27 10.18
N ALA A 355 2.81 1.84 8.99
CA ALA A 355 2.33 0.58 8.41
C ALA A 355 2.75 -0.62 9.28
N THR A 356 3.98 -0.62 9.80
CA THR A 356 4.46 -1.68 10.71
C THR A 356 3.72 -1.65 12.05
N GLN A 357 3.50 -0.47 12.62
CA GLN A 357 2.72 -0.31 13.86
C GLN A 357 1.28 -0.82 13.68
N SER A 358 0.64 -0.45 12.57
CA SER A 358 -0.71 -0.93 12.21
C SER A 358 -0.73 -2.45 12.05
N ALA A 359 0.24 -3.03 11.34
CA ALA A 359 0.36 -4.48 11.16
C ALA A 359 0.50 -5.23 12.50
N ARG A 360 1.24 -4.67 13.47
CA ARG A 360 1.35 -5.23 14.83
C ARG A 360 0.01 -5.21 15.57
N VAL A 361 -0.75 -4.12 15.50
CA VAL A 361 -2.09 -4.03 16.09
C VAL A 361 -3.04 -5.06 15.45
N LEU A 362 -2.92 -5.27 14.13
CA LEU A 362 -3.72 -6.26 13.37
C LEU A 362 -3.44 -7.71 13.75
N LEU A 363 -2.35 -8.03 14.47
CA LEU A 363 -2.15 -9.37 15.02
C LEU A 363 -3.22 -9.75 16.06
N SER A 364 -3.92 -8.77 16.64
CA SER A 364 -5.09 -9.04 17.49
C SER A 364 -6.30 -9.55 16.69
N TYR A 365 -6.26 -9.51 15.36
CA TYR A 365 -7.32 -9.99 14.47
C TYR A 365 -6.97 -11.40 13.96
N THR A 366 -7.99 -12.19 13.64
CA THR A 366 -7.79 -13.47 12.95
C THR A 366 -7.43 -13.26 11.49
N ILE A 367 -6.61 -14.15 10.92
CA ILE A 367 -6.30 -14.14 9.48
C ILE A 367 -7.57 -14.16 8.61
N ASP A 368 -8.62 -14.87 9.05
CA ASP A 368 -9.90 -14.95 8.33
C ASP A 368 -10.64 -13.62 8.29
N LYS A 369 -10.63 -12.88 9.41
CA LYS A 369 -11.15 -11.51 9.48
C LYS A 369 -10.40 -10.59 8.52
N LEU A 370 -9.06 -10.65 8.47
CA LEU A 370 -8.28 -9.87 7.50
C LEU A 370 -8.64 -10.23 6.05
N LYS A 371 -8.78 -11.52 5.76
CA LYS A 371 -9.13 -12.02 4.42
C LYS A 371 -10.53 -11.64 3.96
N THR A 372 -11.48 -11.50 4.88
CA THR A 372 -12.90 -11.26 4.59
C THR A 372 -13.30 -9.79 4.66
N THR A 373 -12.58 -8.97 5.42
CA THR A 373 -12.83 -7.53 5.52
C THR A 373 -12.31 -6.81 4.28
N TYR A 374 -13.16 -5.97 3.68
CA TYR A 374 -12.76 -5.04 2.61
C TYR A 374 -12.86 -3.62 3.14
N VAL A 375 -11.87 -2.79 2.80
CA VAL A 375 -11.86 -1.34 3.06
C VAL A 375 -11.49 -0.60 1.79
N ALA A 376 -12.02 0.60 1.59
CA ALA A 376 -11.82 1.35 0.34
C ALA A 376 -10.35 1.71 0.11
N GLU A 377 -9.58 1.88 1.19
CA GLU A 377 -8.14 2.17 1.19
C GLU A 377 -7.30 1.07 0.50
N MET A 378 -7.85 -0.14 0.35
CA MET A 378 -7.21 -1.22 -0.43
C MET A 378 -7.09 -0.88 -1.92
N GLU A 379 -7.88 0.07 -2.41
CA GLU A 379 -7.73 0.55 -3.79
C GLU A 379 -6.53 1.50 -3.96
N GLU A 380 -6.10 2.16 -2.88
CA GLU A 380 -4.96 3.09 -2.89
C GLU A 380 -3.62 2.36 -2.67
N ALA A 381 -3.64 1.22 -1.99
CA ALA A 381 -2.46 0.42 -1.68
C ALA A 381 -2.24 -0.71 -2.70
N THR A 382 -1.02 -1.21 -2.79
CA THR A 382 -0.66 -2.30 -3.72
C THR A 382 -1.10 -3.67 -3.21
N ALA A 383 -1.37 -4.61 -4.11
CA ALA A 383 -1.62 -6.01 -3.74
C ALA A 383 -0.45 -6.62 -2.98
N ALA A 384 0.78 -6.19 -3.26
CA ALA A 384 1.96 -6.62 -2.55
C ALA A 384 1.91 -6.20 -1.07
N ALA A 385 1.45 -4.99 -0.75
CA ALA A 385 1.24 -4.58 0.64
C ALA A 385 0.26 -5.52 1.36
N TYR A 386 -0.87 -5.85 0.72
CA TYR A 386 -1.83 -6.77 1.32
C TYR A 386 -1.27 -8.20 1.48
N PHE A 387 -0.57 -8.72 0.47
CA PHE A 387 0.09 -10.01 0.54
C PHE A 387 1.09 -10.08 1.71
N ARG A 388 1.94 -9.05 1.84
CA ARG A 388 2.93 -8.94 2.93
C ARG A 388 2.27 -8.92 4.30
N LEU A 389 1.14 -8.23 4.47
CA LEU A 389 0.39 -8.24 5.72
C LEU A 389 -0.09 -9.65 6.09
N LEU A 390 -0.65 -10.38 5.13
CA LEU A 390 -1.13 -11.74 5.36
C LEU A 390 0.01 -12.72 5.63
N GLU A 391 1.14 -12.59 4.93
CA GLU A 391 2.34 -13.37 5.16
C GLU A 391 2.94 -13.08 6.54
N TYR A 392 3.03 -11.80 6.92
CA TYR A 392 3.49 -11.36 8.23
C TYR A 392 2.64 -11.93 9.36
N HIS A 393 1.31 -11.86 9.24
CA HIS A 393 0.40 -12.47 10.20
C HIS A 393 0.63 -13.98 10.31
N GLY A 394 0.76 -14.68 9.18
CA GLY A 394 1.05 -16.11 9.14
C GLY A 394 2.39 -16.48 9.82
N LYS A 395 3.45 -15.72 9.59
CA LYS A 395 4.76 -15.90 10.25
C LYS A 395 4.65 -15.69 11.76
N CYS A 396 3.94 -14.65 12.20
CA CYS A 396 3.70 -14.39 13.61
C CYS A 396 2.88 -15.51 14.27
N ALA A 397 1.84 -15.98 13.59
CA ALA A 397 1.03 -17.12 14.05
C ALA A 397 1.89 -18.38 14.23
N ALA A 398 2.74 -18.71 13.26
CA ALA A 398 3.64 -19.86 13.34
C ALA A 398 4.65 -19.74 14.50
N ALA A 399 5.20 -18.54 14.74
CA ALA A 399 6.12 -18.31 15.85
C ALA A 399 5.43 -18.43 17.22
N VAL A 400 4.19 -17.95 17.35
CA VAL A 400 3.39 -18.13 18.58
C VAL A 400 2.98 -19.59 18.76
N GLU A 401 2.65 -20.30 17.68
CA GLU A 401 2.35 -21.74 17.75
C GLU A 401 3.57 -22.55 18.20
N ALA A 402 4.78 -22.16 17.79
CA ALA A 402 6.02 -22.78 18.23
C ALA A 402 6.27 -22.64 19.74
N LEU A 403 5.69 -21.63 20.42
CA LEU A 403 5.75 -21.50 21.89
C LEU A 403 5.02 -22.65 22.60
N ALA A 404 4.07 -23.33 21.96
CA ALA A 404 3.35 -24.46 22.55
C ALA A 404 4.23 -25.70 22.78
N SER A 405 5.44 -25.76 22.21
CA SER A 405 6.39 -26.88 22.32
C SER A 405 7.33 -26.79 23.53
N PRO A 406 8.07 -25.68 23.78
CA PRO A 406 8.91 -25.49 24.98
C PRO A 406 8.10 -25.13 26.25
N PHE A 407 6.79 -25.36 26.22
CA PHE A 407 5.86 -24.89 27.24
C PHE A 407 6.11 -25.43 28.67
N SER A 408 6.91 -26.50 28.80
CA SER A 408 7.39 -26.99 30.10
C SER A 408 8.39 -26.03 30.77
N GLU A 409 9.15 -25.24 30.01
CA GLU A 409 10.16 -24.31 30.54
C GLU A 409 9.52 -23.03 31.12
N VAL A 410 8.44 -22.53 30.52
CA VAL A 410 7.68 -21.36 31.01
C VAL A 410 7.19 -21.60 32.45
N PHE A 411 6.74 -22.82 32.74
CA PHE A 411 6.32 -23.23 34.07
C PHE A 411 7.44 -23.74 34.98
N SER A 412 8.65 -23.89 34.46
CA SER A 412 9.84 -24.21 35.26
C SER A 412 10.46 -22.96 35.90
N SER A 413 9.90 -21.77 35.64
CA SER A 413 10.33 -20.51 36.27
C SER A 413 10.11 -20.53 37.78
N SER A 414 10.96 -19.81 38.52
CA SER A 414 10.86 -19.71 39.98
C SER A 414 9.53 -19.14 40.48
N GLU A 415 8.80 -18.41 39.63
CA GLU A 415 7.50 -17.80 39.93
C GLU A 415 6.34 -18.80 39.90
N PHE A 416 6.52 -19.96 39.24
CA PHE A 416 5.53 -21.04 39.16
C PHE A 416 5.81 -22.22 40.11
N LYS A 417 6.72 -22.06 41.07
CA LYS A 417 7.00 -23.08 42.11
C LYS A 417 5.77 -23.49 42.96
N TRP A 418 4.71 -22.70 42.95
CA TRP A 418 3.42 -23.06 43.57
C TRP A 418 2.70 -24.20 42.83
N TRP A 419 3.10 -24.46 41.59
CA TRP A 419 2.53 -25.45 40.70
C TRP A 419 3.59 -26.52 40.41
N SER A 420 3.91 -27.34 41.41
CA SER A 420 4.69 -28.55 41.16
C SER A 420 3.72 -29.69 40.84
N ALA A 421 3.98 -30.40 39.75
CA ALA A 421 3.23 -31.60 39.36
C ALA A 421 3.08 -32.64 40.49
N SER A 422 4.11 -32.71 41.35
CA SER A 422 4.13 -33.55 42.55
C SER A 422 3.07 -33.20 43.61
N GLN A 423 2.46 -32.02 43.54
CA GLN A 423 1.40 -31.55 44.45
C GLN A 423 0.00 -31.57 43.83
N CYS A 424 -0.13 -31.98 42.57
CA CYS A 424 -1.40 -32.02 41.86
C CYS A 424 -2.02 -33.42 41.97
N VAL A 425 -2.79 -33.67 43.04
CA VAL A 425 -3.54 -34.93 43.22
C VAL A 425 -4.99 -34.71 42.77
N PRO A 426 -5.51 -35.44 41.77
CA PRO A 426 -6.88 -35.26 41.31
C PRO A 426 -7.88 -35.46 42.45
N VAL A 427 -8.97 -34.69 42.45
CA VAL A 427 -10.05 -34.84 43.43
C VAL A 427 -10.70 -36.21 43.21
N SER A 428 -10.31 -37.22 43.98
CA SER A 428 -11.01 -38.50 44.01
C SER A 428 -12.45 -38.25 44.45
N THR A 429 -13.39 -38.45 43.54
CA THR A 429 -14.78 -38.68 43.89
C THR A 429 -14.89 -40.06 44.54
N VAL A 430 -15.13 -40.05 45.86
CA VAL A 430 -15.60 -41.15 46.74
C VAL A 430 -14.53 -42.09 47.34
N PRO A 431 -14.54 -42.29 48.68
CA PRO A 431 -13.72 -43.30 49.36
C PRO A 431 -14.52 -44.59 49.55
N THR A 432 -14.26 -45.62 48.75
CA THR A 432 -14.62 -46.99 49.14
C THR A 432 -13.62 -48.00 48.61
N GLY A 433 -12.85 -48.57 49.53
CA GLY A 433 -12.45 -49.98 49.48
C GLY A 433 -11.32 -50.38 48.53
N SER A 434 -10.25 -50.85 49.15
CA SER A 434 -9.20 -51.73 48.60
C SER A 434 -8.20 -51.14 47.60
N VAL A 435 -6.98 -51.04 48.11
CA VAL A 435 -5.73 -50.72 47.44
C VAL A 435 -5.45 -51.75 46.34
N GLN A 436 -5.46 -51.32 45.08
CA GLN A 436 -4.53 -51.83 44.08
C GLN A 436 -3.69 -50.66 43.57
N ARG A 437 -2.37 -50.76 43.77
CA ARG A 437 -1.36 -49.87 43.17
C ARG A 437 -1.34 -50.09 41.65
N GLY A 438 -2.31 -49.50 40.96
CA GLY A 438 -2.21 -49.24 39.53
C GLY A 438 -1.16 -48.14 39.30
N ARG A 439 -0.20 -48.41 38.42
CA ARG A 439 0.85 -47.49 37.98
C ARG A 439 0.23 -46.12 37.65
N ALA A 440 0.70 -45.07 38.31
CA ALA A 440 0.28 -43.70 38.05
C ALA A 440 0.43 -43.37 36.55
N PRO A 441 -0.49 -42.60 35.95
CA PRO A 441 -0.31 -42.15 34.57
C PRO A 441 1.01 -41.40 34.48
N THR A 442 1.86 -41.82 33.53
CA THR A 442 3.24 -41.37 33.33
C THR A 442 3.35 -39.95 32.77
N ASN A 443 2.32 -39.11 32.94
CA ASN A 443 2.38 -37.73 32.50
C ASN A 443 2.73 -36.84 33.70
N PRO A 444 3.93 -36.24 33.76
CA PRO A 444 4.34 -35.38 34.86
C PRO A 444 3.62 -34.03 34.86
N ASP A 445 2.65 -33.78 33.98
CA ASP A 445 1.97 -32.48 33.88
C ASP A 445 0.50 -32.57 34.33
N PRO A 446 -0.03 -31.55 35.04
CA PRO A 446 -1.43 -31.49 35.45
C PRO A 446 -2.42 -31.56 34.28
N ALA A 447 -3.61 -32.13 34.50
CA ALA A 447 -4.57 -32.40 33.43
C ALA A 447 -5.01 -31.16 32.62
N TRP A 448 -5.01 -29.97 33.25
CA TRP A 448 -5.37 -28.73 32.58
C TRP A 448 -4.32 -28.20 31.59
N THR A 449 -3.08 -28.69 31.66
CA THR A 449 -1.95 -28.23 30.81
C THR A 449 -2.12 -28.55 29.34
N ALA A 450 -2.64 -29.73 29.04
CA ALA A 450 -2.96 -30.14 27.68
C ALA A 450 -4.03 -29.22 27.09
N ALA A 451 -5.10 -28.96 27.85
CA ALA A 451 -6.15 -28.03 27.46
C ALA A 451 -5.62 -26.61 27.27
N PHE A 452 -4.72 -26.14 28.13
CA PHE A 452 -4.10 -24.83 27.99
C PHE A 452 -3.16 -24.72 26.80
N ARG A 453 -2.38 -25.77 26.49
CA ARG A 453 -1.56 -25.85 25.27
C ARG A 453 -2.41 -25.71 24.01
N ASP A 454 -3.58 -26.35 23.96
CA ASP A 454 -4.51 -26.21 22.85
C ASP A 454 -5.12 -24.80 22.76
N LYS A 455 -5.28 -24.10 23.90
CA LYS A 455 -5.66 -22.68 23.90
C LYS A 455 -4.55 -21.78 23.38
N ILE A 456 -3.28 -22.10 23.58
CA ILE A 456 -2.17 -21.33 23.00
C ILE A 456 -2.11 -21.49 21.48
N LYS A 457 -2.41 -22.68 20.96
CA LYS A 457 -2.63 -22.85 19.51
C LYS A 457 -3.82 -22.00 19.02
N ALA A 458 -4.83 -21.79 19.85
CA ALA A 458 -5.91 -20.85 19.53
C ALA A 458 -5.45 -19.36 19.60
N VAL A 459 -4.53 -19.02 20.52
CA VAL A 459 -3.87 -17.69 20.56
C VAL A 459 -3.05 -17.44 19.29
N ALA A 460 -2.44 -18.47 18.68
CA ALA A 460 -1.76 -18.33 17.39
C ALA A 460 -2.67 -17.80 16.27
N LYS A 461 -4.00 -17.97 16.38
CA LYS A 461 -4.95 -17.36 15.43
C LYS A 461 -5.02 -15.83 15.57
N ARG A 462 -4.67 -15.28 16.73
CA ARG A 462 -4.65 -13.84 17.07
C ARG A 462 -3.36 -13.52 17.84
N PRO A 463 -2.18 -13.58 17.17
CA PRO A 463 -0.87 -13.59 17.82
C PRO A 463 -0.47 -12.22 18.40
N SER A 464 -1.18 -11.77 19.43
CA SER A 464 -0.96 -10.48 20.10
C SER A 464 -0.98 -10.66 21.61
N LYS A 465 -0.13 -9.90 22.31
CA LYS A 465 -0.13 -9.77 23.77
C LYS A 465 -1.53 -9.43 24.32
N THR A 466 -2.25 -8.53 23.65
CA THR A 466 -3.60 -8.11 24.05
C THR A 466 -4.62 -9.26 24.01
N THR A 467 -4.47 -10.22 23.09
CA THR A 467 -5.32 -11.42 23.03
C THR A 467 -5.16 -12.29 24.28
N VAL A 468 -3.92 -12.41 24.78
CA VAL A 468 -3.61 -13.24 25.96
C VAL A 468 -4.18 -12.60 27.23
N ILE A 469 -4.07 -11.27 27.35
CA ILE A 469 -4.47 -10.52 28.54
C ILE A 469 -5.96 -10.15 28.54
N GLY A 470 -6.66 -10.28 27.39
CA GLY A 470 -8.04 -9.84 27.15
C GLY A 470 -9.16 -10.53 27.95
N GLY A 471 -8.87 -11.10 29.12
CA GLY A 471 -9.86 -11.64 30.07
C GLY A 471 -10.42 -13.02 29.70
N GLU A 472 -10.62 -13.33 28.42
CA GLU A 472 -11.14 -14.64 27.97
C GLU A 472 -10.26 -15.80 28.43
N LEU A 473 -8.95 -15.67 28.25
CA LEU A 473 -7.99 -16.70 28.67
C LEU A 473 -7.87 -16.78 30.19
N LEU A 474 -8.07 -15.66 30.91
CA LEU A 474 -8.11 -15.61 32.36
C LEU A 474 -9.30 -16.39 32.93
N VAL A 475 -10.51 -16.13 32.41
CA VAL A 475 -11.73 -16.83 32.83
C VAL A 475 -11.60 -18.32 32.56
N GLU A 476 -11.10 -18.69 31.38
CA GLU A 476 -10.92 -20.09 31.02
C GLU A 476 -9.84 -20.77 31.85
N MET A 477 -8.73 -20.08 32.15
CA MET A 477 -7.69 -20.60 33.03
C MET A 477 -8.20 -20.82 34.45
N ALA A 478 -8.95 -19.87 35.01
CA ALA A 478 -9.59 -20.02 36.31
C ALA A 478 -10.56 -21.21 36.33
N ARG A 479 -11.32 -21.41 35.25
CA ARG A 479 -12.19 -22.58 35.08
C ARG A 479 -11.38 -23.89 35.06
N LEU A 480 -10.33 -23.95 34.26
CA LEU A 480 -9.49 -25.14 34.11
C LEU A 480 -8.74 -25.51 35.40
N THR A 481 -8.22 -24.53 36.15
CA THR A 481 -7.52 -24.78 37.42
C THR A 481 -8.49 -25.20 38.52
N SER A 482 -9.69 -24.60 38.59
CA SER A 482 -10.72 -24.96 39.57
C SER A 482 -11.20 -26.42 39.45
N GLN A 483 -11.22 -26.96 38.23
CA GLN A 483 -11.67 -28.32 37.93
C GLN A 483 -10.57 -29.40 38.12
N CYS A 484 -9.33 -29.01 38.44
CA CYS A 484 -8.20 -29.94 38.45
C CYS A 484 -7.94 -30.59 39.83
N CYS A 485 -7.64 -29.80 40.86
CA CYS A 485 -7.43 -30.28 42.23
C CYS A 485 -7.63 -29.16 43.25
N ASN A 486 -7.75 -29.49 44.55
CA ASN A 486 -7.91 -28.47 45.62
C ASN A 486 -6.76 -27.46 45.66
N ASN A 487 -5.54 -27.88 45.31
CA ASN A 487 -4.37 -27.00 45.28
C ASN A 487 -4.40 -26.06 44.07
N CYS A 488 -4.81 -26.55 42.90
CA CYS A 488 -5.03 -25.71 41.71
C CYS A 488 -6.24 -24.79 41.86
N ASN A 489 -7.28 -25.23 42.55
CA ASN A 489 -8.48 -24.42 42.85
C ASN A 489 -8.16 -23.29 43.86
N GLY A 490 -7.23 -23.52 44.79
CA GLY A 490 -6.71 -22.50 45.71
C GLY A 490 -5.70 -21.53 45.09
N ALA A 491 -5.43 -21.61 43.79
CA ALA A 491 -4.49 -20.72 43.11
C ALA A 491 -5.01 -19.27 43.16
N ASN A 492 -4.20 -18.35 43.70
CA ASN A 492 -4.54 -16.94 43.76
C ASN A 492 -4.74 -16.39 42.32
N PRO A 493 -5.88 -15.75 42.00
CA PRO A 493 -6.13 -15.13 40.70
C PRO A 493 -4.99 -14.22 40.21
N GLY A 494 -4.30 -13.51 41.12
CA GLY A 494 -3.13 -12.68 40.80
C GLY A 494 -1.95 -13.46 40.21
N ARG A 495 -1.79 -14.75 40.57
CA ARG A 495 -0.77 -15.63 39.97
C ARG A 495 -1.16 -16.07 38.55
N ILE A 496 -2.45 -16.24 38.29
CA ILE A 496 -2.96 -16.53 36.93
C ILE A 496 -2.77 -15.29 36.06
N CYS A 497 -3.04 -14.09 36.57
CA CYS A 497 -2.77 -12.84 35.84
C CYS A 497 -1.27 -12.68 35.52
N ALA A 498 -0.37 -12.94 36.49
CA ALA A 498 1.07 -12.89 36.25
C ALA A 498 1.54 -13.89 35.17
N LEU A 499 0.97 -15.10 35.15
CA LEU A 499 1.22 -16.09 34.10
C LEU A 499 0.82 -15.57 32.72
N LEU A 500 -0.37 -15.00 32.61
CA LEU A 500 -0.87 -14.47 31.34
C LEU A 500 -0.09 -13.24 30.88
N GLU A 501 0.38 -12.41 31.80
CA GLU A 501 1.26 -11.28 31.49
C GLU A 501 2.60 -11.78 30.93
N GLN A 502 3.24 -12.75 31.59
CA GLN A 502 4.50 -13.33 31.12
C GLN A 502 4.34 -14.04 29.76
N LEU A 503 3.25 -14.78 29.57
CA LEU A 503 2.92 -15.39 28.28
C LEU A 503 2.70 -14.30 27.20
N GLY A 504 2.01 -13.22 27.57
CA GLY A 504 1.81 -12.06 26.70
C GLY A 504 3.13 -11.41 26.28
N GLU A 505 4.09 -11.27 27.21
CA GLU A 505 5.44 -10.77 26.90
C GLU A 505 6.21 -11.73 26.00
N SER A 506 6.15 -13.04 26.23
CA SER A 506 6.77 -14.02 25.33
C SER A 506 6.18 -13.98 23.93
N VAL A 507 4.86 -13.80 23.80
CA VAL A 507 4.19 -13.57 22.51
C VAL A 507 4.69 -12.29 21.84
N ASN A 508 4.82 -11.19 22.60
CA ASN A 508 5.34 -9.92 22.07
C ASN A 508 6.79 -10.07 21.61
N GLU A 509 7.63 -10.79 22.36
CA GLU A 509 9.04 -11.01 22.05
C GLU A 509 9.23 -11.84 20.77
N VAL A 510 8.47 -12.94 20.59
CA VAL A 510 8.59 -13.75 19.37
C VAL A 510 8.05 -13.02 18.15
N THR A 511 6.99 -12.23 18.31
CA THR A 511 6.41 -11.45 17.21
C THR A 511 7.23 -10.21 16.87
N SER A 512 7.93 -9.61 17.83
CA SER A 512 8.83 -8.46 17.58
C SER A 512 10.06 -8.82 16.77
N LYS A 513 10.50 -10.09 16.81
CA LYS A 513 11.61 -10.62 15.99
C LYS A 513 11.23 -10.79 14.52
N ILE A 514 9.94 -10.72 14.18
CA ILE A 514 9.45 -10.85 12.82
C ILE A 514 9.23 -9.45 12.25
N GLU A 515 9.90 -9.17 11.14
CA GLU A 515 9.77 -7.90 10.44
C GLU A 515 8.74 -7.99 9.31
N LEU A 516 8.02 -6.90 9.07
CA LEU A 516 7.19 -6.74 7.89
C LEU A 516 8.12 -6.52 6.69
N CYS A 517 8.14 -7.47 5.76
CA CYS A 517 9.06 -7.43 4.62
C CYS A 517 8.63 -6.37 3.59
N TYR A 518 9.48 -5.37 3.34
CA TYR A 518 9.25 -4.33 2.32
C TYR A 518 10.05 -4.51 1.03
N SER A 519 10.98 -5.46 0.99
CA SER A 519 11.71 -5.78 -0.24
C SER A 519 10.83 -6.58 -1.19
N SER A 520 11.12 -6.50 -2.49
CA SER A 520 10.59 -7.45 -3.45
C SER A 520 11.08 -8.84 -3.04
N VAL A 521 10.14 -9.70 -2.64
CA VAL A 521 10.45 -11.09 -2.31
C VAL A 521 11.11 -11.68 -3.55
N LYS A 522 12.42 -11.98 -3.47
CA LYS A 522 13.08 -12.78 -4.51
C LYS A 522 12.27 -14.07 -4.63
N PRO A 523 11.80 -14.44 -5.84
CA PRO A 523 11.11 -15.71 -5.99
C PRO A 523 12.04 -16.83 -5.49
N PRO A 524 11.50 -17.89 -4.87
CA PRO A 524 12.30 -19.06 -4.56
C PRO A 524 12.92 -19.56 -5.88
N SER A 525 14.24 -19.77 -5.83
CA SER A 525 15.07 -20.28 -6.93
C SER A 525 14.57 -21.61 -7.46
#